data_AF-A0A2T0TJW4-F1
#
_entry.id   AF-A0A2T0TJW4-F1
#
_cell.length_a   1.000
_cell.length_b   1.000
_cell.length_c   1.000
_cell.angle_alpha   90.00
_cell.angle_beta   90.00
_cell.angle_gamma   90.00
#
_symmetry.space_group_name_H-M   'P 1'
#
loop_
_entity.id
_entity.type
_entity.pdbx_description
1 polymer ?
#
loop_
_entity_poly.entity_id
_entity_poly.type
_entity_poly.pdbx_seq_one_letter_code
_entity_poly.pdbx_strand_id
1 'polypeptide(L)'
;MASWFLALVTAFGLVFLLELPDKTTALTLVLTTRFRPMPVLAGAAVAFAFQAVIAVALGSAIALLPNRLVAGAVFLIFGIGAFLLFREGFAKDDTDEADGSGAGKQPATFRRAALTSFGTLFAAEFGDASQLAAVGVAARFAQPTAVVLGTFLALMVVSGLAVFIGSKISRRVPAHLINRGAGFVFAAFALIALWQAVFG
;
A
#
# COMPACT_ATOMS: atom_id res chain seq x y z
N MET A 1 17.43 20.98 12.07
CA MET A 1 17.61 19.61 12.64
C MET A 1 16.33 19.10 13.30
N ALA A 2 15.77 19.80 14.30
CA ALA A 2 14.54 19.34 14.97
C ALA A 2 13.32 19.17 14.04
N SER A 3 13.07 20.13 13.14
CA SER A 3 11.98 20.07 12.16
C SER A 3 12.14 18.93 11.14
N TRP A 4 13.38 18.65 10.73
CA TRP A 4 13.71 17.55 9.81
C TRP A 4 13.42 16.20 10.46
N PHE A 5 13.85 15.99 11.71
CA PHE A 5 13.60 14.76 12.44
C PHE A 5 12.11 14.53 12.70
N LEU A 6 11.38 15.58 13.09
CA LEU A 6 9.93 15.51 13.28
C LEU A 6 9.19 15.14 11.98
N ALA A 7 9.58 15.72 10.85
CA ALA A 7 9.00 15.40 9.55
C ALA A 7 9.25 13.93 9.17
N LEU A 8 10.46 13.43 9.41
CA LEU A 8 10.82 12.03 9.15
C LEU A 8 9.99 11.07 10.01
N VAL A 9 9.95 11.30 11.33
CA VAL A 9 9.23 10.41 12.26
C VAL A 9 7.72 10.47 12.00
N THR A 10 7.18 11.66 11.68
CA THR A 10 5.76 11.81 11.34
C THR A 10 5.43 11.07 10.04
N ALA A 11 6.23 11.24 8.99
CA ALA A 11 6.05 10.53 7.72
C ALA A 11 6.16 9.01 7.91
N PHE A 12 7.19 8.56 8.63
CA PHE A 12 7.40 7.16 8.93
C PHE A 12 6.22 6.58 9.71
N GLY A 13 5.85 7.18 10.85
CA GLY A 13 4.81 6.67 11.72
C GLY A 13 3.45 6.64 11.05
N LEU A 14 3.10 7.72 10.34
CA LEU A 14 1.83 7.82 9.62
C LEU A 14 1.73 6.72 8.54
N VAL A 15 2.70 6.66 7.63
CA VAL A 15 2.69 5.68 6.51
C VAL A 15 2.78 4.25 7.04
N PHE A 16 3.61 3.99 8.04
CA PHE A 16 3.74 2.69 8.66
C PHE A 16 2.41 2.21 9.25
N LEU A 17 1.70 3.05 10.00
CA LEU A 17 0.41 2.69 10.58
C LEU A 17 -0.66 2.43 9.51
N LEU A 18 -0.67 3.23 8.44
CA LEU A 18 -1.61 3.07 7.34
C LEU A 18 -1.39 1.74 6.60
N GLU A 19 -0.14 1.33 6.41
CA GLU A 19 0.21 0.19 5.55
C GLU A 19 0.27 -1.19 6.26
N LEU A 20 0.35 -1.21 7.59
CA LEU A 20 0.44 -2.45 8.37
C LEU A 20 -0.72 -3.43 8.12
N PRO A 21 -1.99 -3.00 8.10
CA PRO A 21 -3.14 -3.86 7.78
C PRO A 21 -3.56 -3.80 6.31
N ASP A 22 -2.72 -3.32 5.39
CA ASP A 22 -3.17 -2.87 4.06
C ASP A 22 -2.76 -3.78 2.89
N LYS A 23 -3.28 -3.45 1.71
CA LYS A 23 -3.12 -4.13 0.41
C LYS A 23 -1.65 -4.37 0.07
N THR A 24 -0.74 -3.43 0.36
CA THR A 24 0.71 -3.59 0.15
C THR A 24 1.26 -4.83 0.86
N THR A 25 0.86 -5.03 2.12
CA THR A 25 1.29 -6.18 2.94
C THR A 25 0.77 -7.49 2.35
N ALA A 26 -0.51 -7.52 1.95
CA ALA A 26 -1.13 -8.69 1.33
C ALA A 26 -0.50 -9.03 -0.04
N LEU A 27 -0.31 -8.03 -0.90
CA LEU A 27 0.27 -8.20 -2.23
C LEU A 27 1.72 -8.68 -2.15
N THR A 28 2.50 -8.09 -1.26
CA THR A 28 3.90 -8.50 -1.01
C THR A 28 3.97 -9.92 -0.48
N LEU A 29 3.06 -10.31 0.42
CA LEU A 29 2.95 -11.68 0.90
C LEU A 29 2.66 -12.65 -0.27
N VAL A 30 1.66 -12.35 -1.10
CA VAL A 30 1.33 -13.17 -2.28
C VAL A 30 2.51 -13.29 -3.24
N LEU A 31 3.18 -12.18 -3.56
CA LEU A 31 4.35 -12.17 -4.45
C LEU A 31 5.50 -13.01 -3.89
N THR A 32 5.72 -13.00 -2.58
CA THR A 32 6.78 -13.81 -1.93
C THR A 32 6.47 -15.30 -1.81
N THR A 33 5.20 -15.68 -1.95
CA THR A 33 4.84 -17.10 -2.13
C THR A 33 5.13 -17.59 -3.56
N ARG A 34 5.06 -16.70 -4.56
CA ARG A 34 5.29 -17.02 -5.98
C ARG A 34 6.75 -16.89 -6.41
N PHE A 35 7.46 -15.88 -5.91
CA PHE A 35 8.83 -15.53 -6.30
C PHE A 35 9.81 -15.60 -5.12
N ARG A 36 11.11 -15.55 -5.42
CA ARG A 36 12.14 -15.48 -4.38
C ARG A 36 12.06 -14.13 -3.63
N PRO A 37 12.25 -14.11 -2.29
CA PRO A 37 12.01 -12.94 -1.47
C PRO A 37 12.92 -11.74 -1.80
N MET A 38 14.19 -11.98 -2.14
CA MET A 38 15.15 -10.91 -2.44
C MET A 38 14.80 -10.10 -3.72
N PRO A 39 14.49 -10.73 -4.88
CA PRO A 39 14.01 -9.98 -6.04
C PRO A 39 12.71 -9.20 -5.78
N VAL A 40 11.78 -9.76 -5.00
CA VAL A 40 10.53 -9.08 -4.65
C VAL A 40 10.82 -7.81 -3.86
N LEU A 41 11.68 -7.90 -2.82
CA LEU A 41 12.12 -6.73 -2.05
C LEU A 41 12.85 -5.70 -2.91
N ALA A 42 13.67 -6.13 -3.87
CA ALA A 42 14.36 -5.21 -4.77
C ALA A 42 13.38 -4.44 -5.67
N GLY A 43 12.39 -5.14 -6.25
CA GLY A 43 11.33 -4.52 -7.04
C GLY A 43 10.47 -3.56 -6.21
N ALA A 44 10.10 -3.99 -5.00
CA ALA A 44 9.34 -3.20 -4.04
C ALA A 44 10.09 -1.93 -3.63
N ALA A 45 11.37 -2.03 -3.30
CA ALA A 45 12.20 -0.88 -2.93
C ALA A 45 12.22 0.18 -4.03
N VAL A 46 12.37 -0.24 -5.30
CA VAL A 46 12.34 0.73 -6.41
C VAL A 46 10.95 1.35 -6.54
N ALA A 47 9.86 0.57 -6.45
CA ALA A 47 8.50 1.10 -6.54
C ALA A 47 8.23 2.15 -5.45
N PHE A 48 8.54 1.82 -4.20
CA PHE A 48 8.34 2.71 -3.06
C PHE A 48 9.20 3.96 -3.11
N ALA A 49 10.43 3.87 -3.63
CA ALA A 49 11.26 5.05 -3.83
C ALA A 49 10.63 6.01 -4.84
N PHE A 50 10.10 5.49 -5.96
CA PHE A 50 9.39 6.30 -6.95
C PHE A 50 8.13 6.93 -6.35
N GLN A 51 7.30 6.16 -5.66
CA GLN A 51 6.08 6.65 -5.04
C GLN A 51 6.34 7.71 -3.96
N ALA A 52 7.34 7.49 -3.10
CA ALA A 52 7.74 8.46 -2.09
C ALA A 52 8.21 9.78 -2.71
N VAL A 53 9.00 9.72 -3.78
CA VAL A 53 9.46 10.92 -4.51
C VAL A 53 8.28 11.63 -5.17
N ILE A 54 7.38 10.91 -5.84
CA ILE A 54 6.19 11.49 -6.49
C ILE A 54 5.28 12.16 -5.45
N ALA A 55 4.98 11.49 -4.35
CA ALA A 55 4.15 12.03 -3.27
C ALA A 55 4.72 13.33 -2.70
N VAL A 56 6.03 13.33 -2.42
CA VAL A 56 6.70 14.51 -1.87
C VAL A 56 6.81 15.64 -2.90
N ALA A 57 7.05 15.33 -4.18
CA ALA A 57 7.05 16.32 -5.25
C ALA A 57 5.68 17.01 -5.37
N LEU A 58 4.60 16.23 -5.35
CA LEU A 58 3.23 16.74 -5.36
C LEU A 58 2.93 17.59 -4.12
N GLY A 59 3.27 17.11 -2.92
CA GLY A 59 3.05 17.86 -1.68
C GLY A 59 3.85 19.16 -1.61
N SER A 60 5.09 19.13 -2.10
CA SER A 60 5.94 20.33 -2.20
C SER A 60 5.40 21.33 -3.22
N ALA A 61 4.86 20.86 -4.35
CA ALA A 61 4.20 21.72 -5.34
C ALA A 61 2.91 22.34 -4.78
N ILE A 62 2.10 21.57 -4.06
CA ILE A 62 0.87 22.03 -3.40
C ILE A 62 1.18 23.09 -2.35
N ALA A 63 2.29 22.96 -1.62
CA ALA A 63 2.71 23.94 -0.61
C ALA A 63 2.97 25.34 -1.19
N LEU A 64 3.22 25.45 -2.49
CA LEU A 64 3.45 26.72 -3.19
C LEU A 64 2.15 27.36 -3.71
N LEU A 65 1.02 26.65 -3.67
CA LEU A 65 -0.25 27.12 -4.23
C LEU A 65 -1.09 27.89 -3.19
N PRO A 66 -1.90 28.89 -3.62
CA PRO A 66 -2.86 29.55 -2.75
C PRO A 66 -3.90 28.58 -2.20
N ASN A 67 -4.18 28.65 -0.89
CA ASN A 67 -5.12 27.76 -0.20
C ASN A 67 -6.49 27.61 -0.88
N ARG A 68 -6.98 28.66 -1.56
CA ARG A 68 -8.27 28.62 -2.29
C ARG A 68 -8.23 27.64 -3.47
N LEU A 69 -7.12 27.59 -4.20
CA LEU A 69 -6.96 26.68 -5.34
C LEU A 69 -6.80 25.24 -4.86
N VAL A 70 -6.04 25.03 -3.79
CA VAL A 70 -5.88 23.69 -3.18
C VAL A 70 -7.23 23.18 -2.66
N ALA A 71 -7.99 24.00 -1.93
CA ALA A 71 -9.31 23.63 -1.44
C ALA A 71 -10.29 23.32 -2.60
N GLY A 72 -10.25 24.11 -3.68
CA GLY A 72 -11.05 23.84 -4.88
C GLY A 72 -10.67 22.52 -5.56
N ALA A 73 -9.37 22.22 -5.69
CA ALA A 73 -8.90 20.96 -6.27
C ALA A 73 -9.28 19.76 -5.39
N VAL A 74 -9.11 19.86 -4.07
CA VAL A 74 -9.54 18.82 -3.12
C VAL A 74 -11.05 18.61 -3.19
N PHE A 75 -11.84 19.69 -3.21
CA PHE A 75 -13.29 19.61 -3.38
C PHE A 75 -13.68 18.88 -4.68
N LEU A 76 -13.01 19.19 -5.80
CA LEU A 76 -13.27 18.52 -7.07
C LEU A 76 -12.87 17.04 -7.03
N ILE A 77 -11.69 16.70 -6.53
CA ILE A 77 -11.21 15.32 -6.46
C ILE A 77 -12.14 14.47 -5.58
N PHE A 78 -12.45 14.94 -4.37
CA PHE A 78 -13.36 14.22 -3.47
C PHE A 78 -14.81 14.22 -3.98
N GLY A 79 -15.27 15.31 -4.61
CA GLY A 79 -16.61 15.39 -5.20
C GLY A 79 -16.78 14.45 -6.39
N ILE A 80 -15.78 14.38 -7.28
CA ILE A 80 -15.74 13.43 -8.40
C ILE A 80 -15.62 12.00 -7.87
N GLY A 81 -14.72 11.75 -6.92
CA GLY A 81 -14.56 10.44 -6.30
C GLY A 81 -15.85 9.95 -5.64
N ALA A 82 -16.52 10.81 -4.87
CA ALA A 82 -17.81 10.51 -4.27
C ALA A 82 -18.88 10.26 -5.34
N PHE A 83 -18.92 11.05 -6.41
CA PHE A 83 -19.85 10.86 -7.52
C PHE A 83 -19.62 9.54 -8.27
N LEU A 84 -18.36 9.20 -8.57
CA LEU A 84 -17.99 7.94 -9.21
C LEU A 84 -18.33 6.75 -8.30
N LEU A 85 -18.00 6.83 -7.02
CA LEU A 85 -18.31 5.79 -6.05
C LEU A 85 -19.83 5.62 -5.85
N PHE A 86 -20.59 6.71 -5.89
CA PHE A 86 -22.06 6.66 -5.84
C PHE A 86 -22.65 6.09 -7.14
N ARG A 87 -22.03 6.35 -8.29
CA ARG A 87 -22.44 5.81 -9.59
C ARG A 87 -22.12 4.32 -9.73
N GLU A 88 -20.96 3.89 -9.25
CA GLU A 88 -20.48 2.51 -9.29
C GLU A 88 -21.05 1.67 -8.15
N GLY A 89 -21.40 2.27 -7.01
CA GLY A 89 -22.10 1.59 -5.90
C GLY A 89 -23.47 1.01 -6.26
N PHE A 90 -24.04 1.38 -7.42
CA PHE A 90 -25.23 0.77 -8.01
C PHE A 90 -24.97 -0.04 -9.29
N ALA A 91 -23.73 -0.05 -9.80
CA ALA A 91 -23.30 -0.92 -10.87
C ALA A 91 -22.75 -2.20 -10.24
N LYS A 92 -23.58 -3.24 -10.21
CA LYS A 92 -23.18 -4.59 -9.85
C LYS A 92 -22.09 -5.03 -10.83
N ASP A 93 -20.86 -5.13 -10.35
CA ASP A 93 -19.75 -5.60 -11.17
C ASP A 93 -19.61 -7.12 -11.02
N ASP A 94 -20.20 -7.83 -11.98
CA ASP A 94 -19.74 -9.15 -12.37
C ASP A 94 -18.47 -8.93 -13.21
N THR A 95 -17.30 -8.99 -12.57
CA THR A 95 -16.04 -9.15 -13.29
C THR A 95 -15.31 -10.37 -12.76
N ASP A 96 -15.25 -11.35 -13.67
CA ASP A 96 -14.69 -12.67 -13.50
C ASP A 96 -13.29 -12.62 -12.90
N GLU A 97 -13.13 -13.47 -11.90
CA GLU A 97 -11.85 -13.89 -11.35
C GLU A 97 -10.91 -14.24 -12.50
N ALA A 98 -9.73 -13.61 -12.52
CA ALA A 98 -8.63 -14.04 -13.37
C ALA A 98 -8.17 -15.43 -12.88
N ASP A 99 -8.83 -16.43 -13.44
CA ASP A 99 -8.57 -17.84 -13.33
C ASP A 99 -7.18 -18.19 -13.85
N GLY A 100 -6.56 -19.23 -13.29
CA GLY A 100 -5.39 -19.87 -13.92
C GLY A 100 -4.13 -20.02 -13.09
N SER A 101 -4.19 -20.95 -12.14
CA SER A 101 -3.29 -22.11 -12.04
C SER A 101 -1.75 -21.93 -12.14
N GLY A 102 -1.05 -22.29 -11.06
CA GLY A 102 0.38 -22.60 -11.11
C GLY A 102 1.06 -22.63 -9.75
N ALA A 103 0.70 -23.61 -8.91
CA ALA A 103 1.42 -23.90 -7.67
C ALA A 103 2.84 -24.40 -7.99
N GLY A 104 3.80 -23.48 -7.99
CA GLY A 104 5.22 -23.80 -8.11
C GLY A 104 6.05 -22.53 -8.16
N LYS A 105 7.16 -22.48 -7.42
CA LYS A 105 8.19 -21.44 -7.58
C LYS A 105 8.65 -21.46 -9.03
N GLN A 106 8.13 -20.56 -9.86
CA GLN A 106 8.64 -20.43 -11.22
C GLN A 106 10.12 -20.04 -11.13
N PRO A 107 11.02 -20.65 -11.91
CA PRO A 107 12.39 -20.19 -12.07
C PRO A 107 12.39 -18.90 -12.91
N ALA A 108 11.69 -17.87 -12.44
CA ALA A 108 11.78 -16.54 -13.00
C ALA A 108 13.18 -16.00 -12.67
N THR A 109 13.89 -15.55 -13.70
CA THR A 109 15.17 -14.84 -13.55
C THR A 109 14.97 -13.68 -12.57
N PHE A 110 15.98 -13.38 -11.75
CA PHE A 110 15.93 -12.30 -10.74
C PHE A 110 15.29 -11.01 -11.29
N ARG A 111 15.68 -10.62 -12.51
CA ARG A 111 15.17 -9.43 -13.21
C ARG A 111 13.66 -9.49 -13.47
N ARG A 112 13.11 -10.64 -13.88
CA ARG A 112 11.67 -10.78 -14.16
C ARG A 112 10.87 -10.67 -12.86
N ALA A 113 11.30 -11.38 -11.81
CA ALA A 113 10.64 -11.30 -10.51
C ALA A 113 10.65 -9.87 -9.95
N ALA A 114 11.80 -9.18 -10.00
CA ALA A 114 11.89 -7.79 -9.55
C ALA A 114 11.03 -6.84 -10.39
N LEU A 115 11.03 -6.97 -11.72
CA LEU A 115 10.25 -6.09 -12.60
C LEU A 115 8.75 -6.31 -12.45
N THR A 116 8.31 -7.56 -12.29
CA THR A 116 6.90 -7.88 -12.02
C THR A 116 6.48 -7.34 -10.66
N SER A 117 7.26 -7.57 -9.59
CA SER A 117 6.95 -7.01 -8.28
C SER A 117 6.92 -5.49 -8.29
N PHE A 118 7.87 -4.84 -8.95
CA PHE A 118 7.86 -3.39 -9.17
C PHE A 118 6.56 -2.95 -9.84
N GLY A 119 6.23 -3.51 -11.01
CA GLY A 119 5.07 -3.07 -11.78
C GLY A 119 3.75 -3.27 -11.05
N THR A 120 3.59 -4.41 -10.36
CA THR A 120 2.37 -4.70 -9.60
C THR A 120 2.24 -3.80 -8.37
N LEU A 121 3.29 -3.64 -7.56
CA LEU A 121 3.24 -2.76 -6.38
C LEU A 121 3.09 -1.29 -6.77
N PHE A 122 3.84 -0.83 -7.78
CA PHE A 122 3.76 0.55 -8.23
C PHE A 122 2.34 0.88 -8.73
N ALA A 123 1.74 0.01 -9.55
CA ALA A 123 0.41 0.25 -10.09
C ALA A 123 -0.69 0.10 -9.03
N ALA A 124 -0.58 -0.90 -8.14
CA ALA A 124 -1.59 -1.16 -7.11
C ALA A 124 -1.64 -0.06 -6.04
N GLU A 125 -0.49 0.49 -5.67
CA GLU A 125 -0.38 1.49 -4.61
C GLU A 125 -0.32 2.94 -5.15
N PHE A 126 -0.53 3.15 -6.46
CA PHE A 126 -0.53 4.49 -7.01
C PHE A 126 -1.80 5.26 -6.61
N GLY A 127 -1.62 6.34 -5.86
CA GLY A 127 -2.70 7.20 -5.41
C GLY A 127 -3.46 6.68 -4.19
N ASP A 128 -2.88 5.74 -3.45
CA ASP A 128 -3.49 5.19 -2.24
C ASP A 128 -3.54 6.22 -1.07
N ALA A 129 -4.15 5.80 0.04
CA ALA A 129 -4.24 6.59 1.25
C ALA A 129 -2.87 6.94 1.85
N SER A 130 -1.91 6.02 1.84
CA SER A 130 -0.55 6.21 2.35
C SER A 130 0.23 7.25 1.52
N GLN A 131 0.02 7.28 0.21
CA GLN A 131 0.58 8.28 -0.71
C GLN A 131 -0.02 9.67 -0.46
N LEU A 132 -1.34 9.77 -0.28
CA LEU A 132 -2.00 11.04 0.08
C LEU A 132 -1.55 11.55 1.45
N ALA A 133 -1.35 10.64 2.41
CA ALA A 133 -0.75 10.94 3.70
C ALA A 133 0.66 11.56 3.54
N ALA A 134 1.52 10.95 2.73
CA ALA A 134 2.87 11.46 2.45
C ALA A 134 2.83 12.84 1.76
N VAL A 135 1.92 13.07 0.81
CA VAL A 135 1.66 14.39 0.19
C VAL A 135 1.32 15.42 1.27
N GLY A 136 0.41 15.09 2.19
CA GLY A 136 -0.01 15.98 3.26
C GLY A 136 1.12 16.33 4.23
N VAL A 137 1.94 15.35 4.62
CA VAL A 137 3.11 15.58 5.48
C VAL A 137 4.16 16.44 4.76
N ALA A 138 4.42 16.21 3.47
CA ALA A 138 5.32 17.03 2.67
C ALA A 138 4.86 18.48 2.58
N ALA A 139 3.56 18.70 2.32
CA ALA A 139 2.97 20.03 2.25
C ALA A 139 3.02 20.78 3.60
N ARG A 140 2.86 20.05 4.72
CA ARG A 140 2.86 20.64 6.07
C ARG A 140 4.26 21.01 6.56
N PHE A 141 5.23 20.12 6.41
CA PHE A 141 6.55 20.30 7.02
C PHE A 141 7.56 21.02 6.12
N ALA A 142 7.32 21.07 4.80
CA ALA A 142 8.25 21.66 3.82
C ALA A 142 9.70 21.12 3.95
N GLN A 143 9.84 19.86 4.38
CA GLN A 143 11.11 19.15 4.53
C GLN A 143 11.12 17.91 3.60
N PRO A 144 11.28 18.09 2.28
CA PRO A 144 11.05 17.02 1.31
C PRO A 144 11.96 15.82 1.52
N THR A 145 13.24 16.04 1.84
CA THR A 145 14.20 14.94 2.05
C THR A 145 13.85 14.08 3.27
N ALA A 146 13.37 14.69 4.35
CA ALA A 146 12.94 13.99 5.55
C ALA A 146 11.72 13.11 5.28
N VAL A 147 10.74 13.65 4.54
CA VAL A 147 9.49 12.96 4.24
C VAL A 147 9.73 11.81 3.26
N VAL A 148 10.53 12.01 2.20
CA VAL A 148 10.91 10.91 1.28
C VAL A 148 11.55 9.77 2.07
N LEU A 149 12.53 10.09 2.93
CA LEU A 149 13.24 9.08 3.70
C LEU A 149 12.32 8.36 4.70
N GLY A 150 11.47 9.11 5.42
CA GLY A 150 10.51 8.55 6.37
C GLY A 150 9.50 7.62 5.71
N THR A 151 8.86 8.06 4.63
CA THR A 151 7.90 7.27 3.84
C THR A 151 8.56 6.02 3.25
N PHE A 152 9.73 6.15 2.63
CA PHE A 152 10.46 5.02 2.07
C PHE A 152 10.83 3.97 3.13
N LEU A 153 11.36 4.42 4.27
CA LEU A 153 11.72 3.52 5.37
C LEU A 153 10.50 2.80 5.93
N ALA A 154 9.35 3.47 6.07
CA ALA A 154 8.12 2.83 6.52
C ALA A 154 7.70 1.70 5.58
N LEU A 155 7.61 1.98 4.27
CA LEU A 155 7.23 1.00 3.24
C LEU A 155 8.20 -0.19 3.19
N MET A 156 9.50 0.08 3.33
CA MET A 156 10.52 -0.98 3.40
C MET A 156 10.40 -1.85 4.65
N VAL A 157 10.08 -1.27 5.81
CA VAL A 157 9.88 -2.04 7.05
C VAL A 157 8.63 -2.91 6.94
N VAL A 158 7.50 -2.34 6.49
CA VAL A 158 6.24 -3.09 6.31
C VAL A 158 6.44 -4.25 5.32
N SER A 159 7.03 -3.96 4.16
CA SER A 159 7.27 -4.99 3.13
C SER A 159 8.31 -6.01 3.57
N GLY A 160 9.35 -5.59 4.29
CA GLY A 160 10.32 -6.50 4.90
C GLY A 160 9.65 -7.47 5.88
N LEU A 161 8.73 -6.97 6.71
CA LEU A 161 7.97 -7.79 7.64
C LEU A 161 7.07 -8.78 6.89
N ALA A 162 6.35 -8.32 5.86
CA ALA A 162 5.51 -9.16 5.00
C ALA A 162 6.32 -10.28 4.32
N VAL A 163 7.49 -9.95 3.77
CA VAL A 163 8.39 -10.91 3.12
C VAL A 163 8.96 -11.91 4.13
N PHE A 164 9.36 -11.44 5.30
CA PHE A 164 9.88 -12.30 6.37
C PHE A 164 8.83 -13.31 6.81
N ILE A 165 7.61 -12.84 7.08
CA ILE A 165 6.46 -13.67 7.45
C ILE A 165 6.13 -14.65 6.32
N GLY A 166 5.98 -14.17 5.08
CA GLY A 166 5.64 -15.00 3.91
C GLY A 166 6.67 -16.08 3.63
N SER A 167 7.96 -15.74 3.70
CA SER A 167 9.04 -16.70 3.47
C SER A 167 9.12 -17.79 4.54
N LYS A 168 8.69 -17.51 5.78
CA LYS A 168 8.68 -18.46 6.91
C LYS A 168 7.43 -19.33 6.89
N ILE A 169 6.28 -18.75 6.57
CA ILE A 169 4.99 -19.45 6.48
C ILE A 169 4.97 -20.36 5.24
N SER A 170 5.37 -19.88 4.07
CA SER A 170 5.36 -20.65 2.81
C SER A 170 6.25 -21.91 2.86
N ARG A 171 7.27 -21.93 3.73
CA ARG A 171 8.15 -23.09 3.91
C ARG A 171 7.60 -24.17 4.83
N ARG A 172 6.61 -23.85 5.68
CA ARG A 172 6.12 -24.77 6.72
C ARG A 172 4.63 -25.04 6.67
N VAL A 173 3.85 -24.22 5.98
CA VAL A 173 2.39 -24.30 5.98
C VAL A 173 1.88 -24.40 4.55
N PRO A 174 1.20 -25.50 4.17
CA PRO A 174 0.62 -25.64 2.85
C PRO A 174 -0.52 -24.63 2.64
N ALA A 175 -0.63 -24.10 1.42
CA ALA A 175 -1.48 -22.94 1.09
C ALA A 175 -2.97 -23.08 1.51
N HIS A 176 -3.52 -24.30 1.51
CA HIS A 176 -4.90 -24.55 1.93
C HIS A 176 -5.16 -24.21 3.42
N LEU A 177 -4.17 -24.40 4.31
CA LEU A 177 -4.30 -24.03 5.72
C LEU A 177 -4.21 -22.52 5.92
N ILE A 178 -3.41 -21.84 5.09
CA ILE A 178 -3.31 -20.37 5.08
C ILE A 178 -4.67 -19.78 4.68
N ASN A 179 -5.25 -20.26 3.58
CA ASN A 179 -6.54 -19.80 3.09
C ASN A 179 -7.67 -20.08 4.09
N ARG A 180 -7.66 -21.27 4.73
CA ARG A 180 -8.65 -21.63 5.75
C ARG A 180 -8.52 -20.79 7.02
N GLY A 181 -7.29 -20.46 7.44
CA GLY A 181 -7.03 -19.54 8.54
C GLY A 181 -7.51 -18.12 8.23
N ALA A 182 -7.19 -17.60 7.05
CA ALA A 182 -7.67 -16.30 6.58
C ALA A 182 -9.21 -16.26 6.56
N GLY A 183 -9.86 -17.29 6.02
CA GLY A 183 -11.32 -17.41 6.02
C GLY A 183 -11.94 -17.36 7.42
N PHE A 184 -11.32 -18.03 8.41
CA PHE A 184 -11.77 -17.96 9.81
C PHE A 184 -11.64 -16.55 10.40
N VAL A 185 -10.54 -15.86 10.13
CA VAL A 185 -10.32 -14.48 10.60
C VAL A 185 -11.32 -13.52 9.95
N PHE A 186 -11.57 -13.64 8.64
CA PHE A 186 -12.58 -12.86 7.94
C PHE A 186 -13.99 -13.12 8.48
N ALA A 187 -14.34 -14.37 8.75
CA ALA A 187 -15.61 -14.71 9.38
C ALA A 187 -15.75 -14.07 10.78
N ALA A 188 -14.68 -14.08 11.59
CA ALA A 188 -14.67 -13.43 12.89
C ALA A 188 -14.87 -11.91 12.78
N PHE A 189 -14.16 -11.24 11.86
CA PHE A 189 -14.37 -9.81 11.63
C PHE A 189 -15.77 -9.49 11.10
N ALA A 190 -16.32 -10.31 10.20
CA ALA A 190 -17.69 -10.14 9.72
C ALA A 190 -18.71 -10.26 10.88
N LEU A 191 -18.51 -11.21 11.80
CA LEU A 191 -19.36 -11.36 12.99
C LEU A 191 -19.22 -10.19 13.97
N ILE A 192 -18.00 -9.69 14.19
CA ILE A 192 -17.76 -8.50 15.02
C ILE A 192 -18.42 -7.27 14.41
N ALA A 193 -18.26 -7.07 13.09
CA ALA A 193 -18.90 -5.97 12.37
C ALA A 193 -20.43 -6.07 12.41
N LEU A 194 -20.99 -7.27 12.25
CA LEU A 194 -22.43 -7.51 12.39
C LEU A 194 -22.92 -7.20 13.80
N TRP A 195 -22.17 -7.60 14.83
CA TRP A 195 -22.49 -7.29 16.22
C TRP A 195 -22.48 -5.76 16.45
N GLN A 196 -21.46 -5.06 15.98
CA GLN A 196 -21.40 -3.60 16.08
C GLN A 196 -22.52 -2.91 15.30
N ALA A 197 -22.94 -3.44 14.15
CA ALA A 197 -24.04 -2.87 13.39
C ALA A 197 -25.41 -3.07 14.06
N VAL A 198 -25.60 -4.16 14.84
CA VAL A 198 -26.86 -4.48 15.49
C VAL A 198 -26.96 -3.90 16.91
N PHE A 199 -25.85 -3.83 17.64
CA PHE A 199 -25.81 -3.48 19.07
C PHE A 199 -24.91 -2.28 19.41
N GLY A 200 -24.24 -1.69 18.42
CA GLY A 200 -23.34 -0.54 18.57
C GLY A 200 -23.97 0.80 18.22
#